data_AF-A0A356P9N8-F1
#
_entry.id   AF-A0A356P9N8-F1
#
_cell.length_a   1.000
_cell.length_b   1.000
_cell.length_c   1.000
_cell.angle_alpha   90.00
_cell.angle_beta   90.00
_cell.angle_gamma   90.00
#
_symmetry.space_group_name_H-M   'P 1'
#
loop_
_entity.id
_entity.type
_entity.pdbx_description
1 polymer ?
#
loop_
_entity_poly.entity_id
_entity_poly.type
_entity_poly.pdbx_seq_one_letter_code
_entity_poly.pdbx_strand_id
1 'polypeptide(L)'
;MDNKLSKDAYGGVSGKDYVPYISSGSKSGGNVAVLIIGIFLAALFAASTAYSGMKSGLTVAAGIPGSIIGSAFIAAFAKQKGLLGKNLVQGMSSGGESVASGIIFVLPAILLIGSNVTFLEGFVVGVGGVLFGIGVASLVHNYLMVEEHGKLMYPESMAISETLVASEGAEDSMKYMGIGFGIGGIITIITSSFLNVTNNVISYVNESFYKWKLEVEVSPLLLGIGFI
;
A
#
# COMPACT_ATOMS: atom_id res chain seq x y z
N MET A 1 5.54 -27.75 -10.56
CA MET A 1 4.19 -27.25 -10.23
C MET A 1 4.13 -25.86 -10.80
N ASP A 2 3.17 -25.59 -11.69
CA ASP A 2 3.02 -24.24 -12.23
C ASP A 2 2.63 -23.32 -11.07
N ASN A 3 3.50 -22.37 -10.72
CA ASN A 3 3.25 -21.37 -9.68
C ASN A 3 2.23 -20.35 -10.21
N LYS A 4 0.99 -20.78 -10.41
CA LYS A 4 -0.10 -19.96 -10.93
C LYS A 4 -1.36 -20.21 -10.12
N LEU A 5 -2.14 -19.14 -9.90
CA LEU A 5 -3.45 -19.26 -9.28
C LEU A 5 -4.41 -20.00 -10.21
N SER A 6 -5.33 -20.79 -9.63
CA SER A 6 -6.42 -21.40 -10.41
C SER A 6 -7.27 -20.30 -11.03
N LYS A 7 -7.87 -20.57 -12.21
CA LYS A 7 -8.83 -19.65 -12.82
C LYS A 7 -10.02 -19.34 -11.89
N ASP A 8 -10.35 -20.31 -11.03
CA ASP A 8 -11.40 -20.22 -10.03
C ASP A 8 -11.11 -19.18 -8.93
N ALA A 9 -9.86 -18.73 -8.81
CA ALA A 9 -9.49 -17.63 -7.91
C ALA A 9 -10.03 -16.28 -8.40
N TYR A 10 -10.31 -16.16 -9.71
CA TYR A 10 -10.76 -14.94 -10.37
C TYR A 10 -12.27 -14.91 -10.62
N GLY A 11 -12.96 -16.00 -10.31
CA GLY A 11 -14.42 -16.11 -10.33
C GLY A 11 -14.95 -17.33 -11.05
N GLY A 12 -16.27 -17.36 -11.28
CA GLY A 12 -16.96 -18.47 -11.96
C GLY A 12 -17.32 -19.66 -11.06
N VAL A 13 -16.93 -19.64 -9.78
CA VAL A 13 -17.31 -20.63 -8.76
C VAL A 13 -17.85 -19.94 -7.51
N SER A 14 -18.70 -20.63 -6.76
CA SER A 14 -19.12 -20.16 -5.43
C SER A 14 -17.95 -20.23 -4.46
N GLY A 15 -17.86 -19.28 -3.51
CA GLY A 15 -16.79 -19.24 -2.51
C GLY A 15 -16.77 -20.47 -1.60
N LYS A 16 -17.90 -21.19 -1.47
CA LYS A 16 -17.99 -22.45 -0.73
C LYS A 16 -17.32 -23.63 -1.45
N ASP A 17 -17.25 -23.57 -2.77
CA ASP A 17 -16.70 -24.62 -3.63
C ASP A 17 -15.25 -24.32 -4.05
N TYR A 18 -14.76 -23.10 -3.75
CA TYR A 18 -13.40 -22.68 -4.07
C TYR A 18 -12.37 -23.39 -3.17
N VAL A 19 -11.37 -24.01 -3.79
CA VAL A 19 -10.24 -24.63 -3.09
C VAL A 19 -9.08 -23.62 -2.99
N PRO A 20 -8.67 -23.22 -1.77
CA PRO A 20 -7.58 -22.27 -1.59
C PRO A 20 -6.23 -22.79 -2.10
N TYR A 21 -5.35 -21.88 -2.51
CA TYR A 21 -3.99 -22.20 -2.98
C TYR A 21 -3.19 -23.04 -1.97
N ILE A 22 -3.37 -22.76 -0.67
CA ILE A 22 -2.85 -23.60 0.41
C ILE A 22 -4.01 -24.38 1.02
N SER A 23 -4.23 -25.59 0.52
CA SER A 23 -5.31 -26.50 0.97
C SER A 23 -4.87 -27.49 2.05
N SER A 24 -3.56 -27.70 2.25
CA SER A 24 -3.00 -28.66 3.20
C SER A 24 -1.79 -28.09 3.96
N GLY A 25 -1.65 -28.41 5.25
CA GLY A 25 -0.53 -27.99 6.10
C GLY A 25 -0.90 -27.07 7.26
N SER A 26 0.11 -26.38 7.82
CA SER A 26 -0.04 -25.45 8.94
C SER A 26 -0.91 -24.25 8.55
N LYS A 27 -1.99 -24.01 9.29
CA LYS A 27 -2.88 -22.85 9.11
C LYS A 27 -2.27 -21.54 9.62
N SER A 28 -1.10 -21.57 10.26
CA SER A 28 -0.50 -20.38 10.91
C SER A 28 0.76 -19.90 10.19
N GLY A 29 0.60 -18.80 9.44
CA GLY A 29 1.69 -18.02 8.86
C GLY A 29 2.38 -17.07 9.85
N GLY A 30 1.85 -16.91 11.06
CA GLY A 30 2.35 -15.94 12.03
C GLY A 30 3.54 -16.45 12.85
N ASN A 31 4.56 -15.62 13.04
CA ASN A 31 5.49 -15.69 14.18
C ASN A 31 5.99 -14.28 14.54
N VAL A 32 6.83 -14.20 15.56
CA VAL A 32 7.45 -12.95 16.02
C VAL A 32 8.22 -12.24 14.89
N ALA A 33 9.01 -12.95 14.08
CA ALA A 33 9.74 -12.36 12.96
C ALA A 33 8.80 -11.77 11.89
N VAL A 34 7.72 -12.49 11.52
CA VAL A 34 6.68 -12.02 10.58
C VAL A 34 6.04 -10.74 11.10
N LEU A 35 5.71 -10.68 12.40
CA LEU A 35 5.13 -9.49 13.03
C LEU A 35 6.10 -8.31 13.03
N ILE A 36 7.38 -8.52 13.35
CA ILE A 36 8.39 -7.46 13.33
C ILE A 36 8.57 -6.90 11.92
N ILE A 37 8.70 -7.78 10.92
CA ILE A 37 8.83 -7.39 9.50
C ILE A 37 7.57 -6.61 9.07
N GLY A 38 6.39 -7.11 9.44
CA GLY A 38 5.12 -6.47 9.11
C GLY A 38 4.96 -5.09 9.76
N ILE A 39 5.33 -4.92 11.03
CA ILE A 39 5.30 -3.61 11.71
C ILE A 39 6.24 -2.62 11.02
N PHE A 40 7.44 -3.07 10.66
CA PHE A 40 8.41 -2.23 9.96
C PHE A 40 7.86 -1.77 8.60
N LEU A 41 7.32 -2.69 7.79
CA LEU A 41 6.75 -2.34 6.49
C LEU A 41 5.48 -1.49 6.62
N ALA A 42 4.61 -1.79 7.58
CA ALA A 42 3.43 -0.99 7.86
C ALA A 42 3.80 0.47 8.19
N ALA A 43 4.81 0.68 9.03
CA ALA A 43 5.30 2.03 9.36
C ALA A 43 5.93 2.73 8.15
N LEU A 44 6.74 2.00 7.36
CA LEU A 44 7.37 2.52 6.15
C LEU A 44 6.34 3.00 5.13
N PHE A 45 5.34 2.16 4.82
CA PHE A 45 4.31 2.51 3.85
C PHE A 45 3.30 3.51 4.40
N ALA A 46 2.99 3.50 5.69
CA ALA A 46 2.20 4.56 6.32
C ALA A 46 2.89 5.93 6.17
N ALA A 47 4.21 6.00 6.39
CA ALA A 47 4.96 7.23 6.19
C ALA A 47 4.99 7.67 4.72
N SER A 48 5.19 6.72 3.80
CA SER A 48 5.15 6.96 2.35
C SER A 48 3.79 7.54 1.91
N THR A 49 2.69 6.89 2.32
CA THR A 49 1.32 7.30 2.01
C THR A 49 0.98 8.64 2.63
N ALA A 50 1.41 8.89 3.87
CA ALA A 50 1.18 10.18 4.51
C ALA A 50 1.88 11.32 3.77
N TYR A 51 3.14 11.11 3.38
CA TYR A 51 3.91 12.08 2.61
C TYR A 51 3.30 12.32 1.22
N SER A 52 3.07 11.25 0.45
CA SER A 52 2.56 11.37 -0.92
C SER A 52 1.16 11.98 -0.93
N GLY A 53 0.30 11.57 0.00
CA GLY A 53 -1.08 12.03 0.08
C GLY A 53 -1.18 13.50 0.48
N MET A 54 -0.38 13.97 1.45
CA MET A 54 -0.35 15.40 1.80
C MET A 54 0.31 16.26 0.72
N LYS A 55 1.31 15.73 0.00
CA LYS A 55 2.05 16.49 -1.02
C LYS A 55 1.32 16.56 -2.36
N SER A 56 0.77 15.44 -2.81
CA SER A 56 0.24 15.27 -4.17
C SER A 56 -1.28 15.03 -4.21
N GLY A 57 -1.92 14.82 -3.06
CA GLY A 57 -3.34 14.45 -3.00
C GLY A 57 -3.64 13.01 -3.42
N LEU A 58 -2.62 12.23 -3.81
CA LEU A 58 -2.75 10.84 -4.22
C LEU A 58 -1.97 9.89 -3.30
N THR A 59 -2.52 8.70 -3.08
CA THR A 59 -1.91 7.65 -2.25
C THR A 59 -1.22 6.60 -3.12
N VAL A 60 -0.21 5.94 -2.56
CA VAL A 60 0.52 4.85 -3.22
C VAL A 60 -0.05 3.52 -2.74
N ALA A 61 -0.42 2.63 -3.67
CA ALA A 61 -0.83 1.28 -3.33
C ALA A 61 0.35 0.50 -2.74
N ALA A 62 0.30 0.26 -1.42
CA ALA A 62 1.36 -0.38 -0.66
C ALA A 62 1.33 -1.93 -0.75
N GLY A 63 0.23 -2.50 -1.25
CA GLY A 63 0.03 -3.95 -1.29
C GLY A 63 1.01 -4.68 -2.22
N ILE A 64 1.22 -4.17 -3.43
CA ILE A 64 2.14 -4.76 -4.43
C ILE A 64 3.61 -4.65 -3.99
N PRO A 65 4.15 -3.48 -3.64
CA PRO A 65 5.53 -3.41 -3.16
C PRO A 65 5.70 -4.14 -1.82
N GLY A 66 4.67 -4.13 -0.96
CA GLY A 66 4.64 -4.91 0.28
C GLY A 66 4.70 -6.41 0.05
N SER A 67 4.05 -6.95 -0.99
CA SER A 67 4.12 -8.37 -1.34
C SER A 67 5.52 -8.76 -1.82
N ILE A 68 6.19 -7.93 -2.64
CA ILE A 68 7.53 -8.22 -3.18
C ILE A 68 8.58 -8.10 -2.07
N ILE A 69 8.64 -6.96 -1.39
CA ILE A 69 9.61 -6.68 -0.32
C ILE A 69 9.37 -7.64 0.86
N GLY A 70 8.12 -7.77 1.29
CA GLY A 70 7.74 -8.69 2.37
C GLY A 70 8.11 -10.13 2.05
N SER A 71 7.94 -10.55 0.79
CA SER A 71 8.37 -11.88 0.36
C SER A 71 9.87 -12.09 0.42
N ALA A 72 10.67 -11.09 0.07
CA ALA A 72 12.12 -11.13 0.22
C ALA A 72 12.54 -11.23 1.71
N PHE A 73 11.93 -10.42 2.59
CA PHE A 73 12.23 -10.47 4.03
C PHE A 73 11.80 -11.79 4.67
N ILE A 74 10.63 -12.32 4.34
CA ILE A 74 10.19 -13.64 4.82
C ILE A 74 11.09 -14.74 4.29
N ALA A 75 11.51 -14.67 3.02
CA ALA A 75 12.48 -15.61 2.46
C ALA A 75 13.86 -15.49 3.13
N ALA A 76 14.26 -14.35 3.68
CA ALA A 76 15.53 -14.20 4.39
C ALA A 76 15.45 -14.67 5.85
N PHE A 77 14.40 -14.28 6.58
CA PHE A 77 14.35 -14.37 8.05
C PHE A 77 13.30 -15.35 8.59
N ALA A 78 12.35 -15.82 7.77
CA ALA A 78 11.24 -16.65 8.22
C ALA A 78 10.80 -17.69 7.16
N LYS A 79 11.76 -18.33 6.47
CA LYS A 79 11.50 -19.27 5.36
C LYS A 79 10.45 -20.32 5.67
N GLN A 80 10.41 -20.83 6.90
CA GLN A 80 9.44 -21.85 7.32
C GLN A 80 7.96 -21.41 7.27
N LYS A 81 7.67 -20.12 7.08
CA LYS A 81 6.30 -19.59 7.03
C LYS A 81 5.70 -19.51 5.63
N GLY A 82 6.51 -19.67 4.58
CA GLY A 82 6.04 -19.73 3.19
C GLY A 82 5.11 -18.58 2.80
N LEU A 83 4.22 -18.81 1.83
CA LEU A 83 3.22 -17.86 1.35
C LEU A 83 2.35 -17.24 2.45
N LEU A 84 1.98 -18.00 3.49
CA LEU A 84 1.11 -17.48 4.56
C LEU A 84 1.78 -16.35 5.34
N GLY A 85 3.08 -16.48 5.64
CA GLY A 85 3.85 -15.41 6.28
C GLY A 85 3.98 -14.19 5.38
N LYS A 86 4.21 -14.41 4.07
CA LYS A 86 4.28 -13.35 3.07
C LYS A 86 2.96 -12.59 2.96
N ASN A 87 1.84 -13.30 2.92
CA ASN A 87 0.49 -12.73 2.88
C ASN A 87 0.19 -11.89 4.12
N LEU A 88 0.59 -12.34 5.32
CA LEU A 88 0.42 -11.55 6.54
C LEU A 88 1.21 -10.24 6.50
N VAL A 89 2.48 -10.30 6.06
CA VAL A 89 3.31 -9.09 5.93
C VAL A 89 2.74 -8.11 4.92
N GLN A 90 2.26 -8.59 3.76
CA GLN A 90 1.57 -7.77 2.78
C GLN A 90 0.29 -7.15 3.35
N GLY A 91 -0.53 -7.93 4.06
CA GLY A 91 -1.73 -7.43 4.71
C GLY A 91 -1.43 -6.33 5.74
N MET A 92 -0.34 -6.46 6.50
CA MET A 92 0.13 -5.42 7.43
C MET A 92 0.60 -4.16 6.68
N SER A 93 1.27 -4.32 5.54
CA SER A 93 1.68 -3.21 4.66
C SER A 93 0.47 -2.41 4.14
N SER A 94 -0.52 -3.09 3.54
CA SER A 94 -1.78 -2.47 3.08
C SER A 94 -2.61 -1.90 4.23
N GLY A 95 -2.56 -2.53 5.40
CA GLY A 95 -3.16 -2.01 6.63
C GLY A 95 -2.57 -0.65 7.01
N GLY A 96 -1.24 -0.54 7.02
CA GLY A 96 -0.54 0.72 7.30
C GLY A 96 -0.95 1.85 6.36
N GLU A 97 -1.07 1.57 5.06
CA GLU A 97 -1.62 2.51 4.07
C GLU A 97 -3.04 2.95 4.44
N SER A 98 -3.94 2.01 4.74
CA SER A 98 -5.34 2.31 5.05
C SER A 98 -5.48 3.22 6.29
N VAL A 99 -4.67 2.97 7.33
CA VAL A 99 -4.64 3.82 8.53
C VAL A 99 -4.12 5.22 8.20
N ALA A 100 -3.01 5.30 7.47
CA ALA A 100 -2.42 6.59 7.08
C ALA A 100 -3.39 7.42 6.23
N SER A 101 -4.01 6.81 5.23
CA SER A 101 -5.03 7.41 4.35
C SER A 101 -6.18 8.03 5.15
N GLY A 102 -6.71 7.31 6.15
CA GLY A 102 -7.77 7.83 7.00
C GLY A 102 -7.37 9.10 7.77
N ILE A 103 -6.13 9.17 8.26
CA ILE A 103 -5.64 10.33 9.03
C ILE A 103 -5.37 11.52 8.11
N ILE A 104 -4.72 11.31 6.96
CA ILE A 104 -4.33 12.42 6.07
C ILE A 104 -5.50 13.14 5.41
N PHE A 105 -6.66 12.50 5.27
CA PHE A 105 -7.83 13.16 4.71
C PHE A 105 -8.55 14.04 5.75
N VAL A 106 -8.36 13.77 7.04
CA VAL A 106 -9.04 14.49 8.12
C VAL A 106 -8.16 15.57 8.72
N LEU A 107 -6.87 15.28 8.92
CA LEU A 107 -5.96 16.17 9.65
C LEU A 107 -5.83 17.58 9.02
N PRO A 108 -5.69 17.75 7.69
CA PRO A 108 -5.64 19.07 7.07
C PRO A 108 -6.90 19.89 7.34
N ALA A 109 -8.09 19.27 7.30
CA ALA A 109 -9.35 19.97 7.55
C ALA A 109 -9.44 20.48 9.00
N ILE A 110 -8.99 19.68 9.98
CA ILE A 110 -8.97 20.09 11.39
C ILE A 110 -8.03 21.29 11.59
N LEU A 111 -6.84 21.23 10.98
CA LEU A 111 -5.85 22.31 11.07
C LEU A 111 -6.35 23.61 10.41
N LEU A 112 -7.06 23.52 9.28
CA LEU A 112 -7.63 24.69 8.58
C LEU A 112 -8.72 25.39 9.39
N ILE A 113 -9.46 24.68 10.24
CA ILE A 113 -10.46 25.25 11.17
C ILE A 113 -9.77 25.93 12.38
N GLY A 114 -8.44 25.84 12.49
CA GLY A 114 -7.66 26.46 13.58
C GLY A 114 -7.63 25.62 14.85
N SER A 115 -8.07 24.36 14.79
CA SER A 115 -7.98 23.43 15.92
C SER A 115 -6.60 22.79 15.96
N ASN A 116 -6.01 22.70 17.15
CA ASN A 116 -4.75 22.01 17.38
C ASN A 116 -5.04 20.58 17.85
N VAL A 117 -4.53 19.58 17.12
CA VAL A 117 -4.64 18.18 17.52
C VAL A 117 -3.38 17.80 18.28
N THR A 118 -3.54 17.35 19.52
CA THR A 118 -2.43 16.77 20.29
C THR A 118 -2.10 15.37 19.77
N PHE A 119 -0.84 14.94 19.96
CA PHE A 119 -0.44 13.58 19.59
C PHE A 119 -1.34 12.50 20.21
N LEU A 120 -1.75 12.71 21.47
CA LEU A 120 -2.55 11.74 22.21
C LEU A 120 -3.98 11.63 21.66
N GLU A 121 -4.59 12.76 21.29
CA GLU A 121 -5.90 12.77 20.60
C GLU A 121 -5.80 12.07 19.23
N GLY A 122 -4.79 12.40 18.44
CA GLY A 122 -4.55 11.75 17.15
C GLY A 122 -4.33 10.24 17.30
N PHE A 123 -3.59 9.82 18.33
CA PHE A 123 -3.37 8.41 18.64
C PHE A 123 -4.68 7.69 19.03
N VAL A 124 -5.47 8.26 19.94
CA VAL A 124 -6.74 7.66 20.41
C VAL A 124 -7.75 7.57 19.27
N VAL A 125 -7.88 8.64 18.46
CA VAL A 125 -8.77 8.65 17.30
C VAL A 125 -8.30 7.64 16.24
N GLY A 126 -6.98 7.56 15.99
CA GLY A 126 -6.41 6.59 15.06
C GLY A 126 -6.69 5.15 15.50
N VAL A 127 -6.40 4.80 16.76
CA VAL A 127 -6.68 3.47 17.32
C VAL A 127 -8.18 3.17 17.28
N GLY A 128 -9.03 4.12 17.69
CA GLY A 128 -10.48 3.97 17.67
C GLY A 128 -11.02 3.76 16.26
N GLY A 129 -10.53 4.52 15.28
CA GLY A 129 -10.90 4.38 13.87
C GLY A 129 -10.50 3.03 13.28
N VAL A 130 -9.32 2.52 13.62
CA VAL A 130 -8.85 1.19 13.20
C VAL A 130 -9.73 0.10 13.80
N LEU A 131 -9.98 0.14 15.11
CA LEU A 131 -10.83 -0.86 15.77
C LEU A 131 -12.26 -0.85 15.23
N PHE A 132 -12.81 0.35 14.99
CA PHE A 132 -14.11 0.51 14.38
C PHE A 132 -14.15 -0.06 12.94
N GLY A 133 -13.14 0.25 12.13
CA GLY A 133 -13.00 -0.28 10.77
C GLY A 133 -12.92 -1.81 10.74
N ILE A 134 -12.15 -2.40 11.64
CA ILE A 134 -12.07 -3.86 11.81
C ILE A 134 -13.45 -4.44 12.19
N GLY A 135 -14.16 -3.78 13.11
CA GLY A 135 -15.52 -4.18 13.51
C GLY A 135 -16.49 -4.20 12.34
N VAL A 136 -16.54 -3.11 11.56
CA VAL A 136 -17.41 -3.01 10.37
C VAL A 136 -17.00 -4.04 9.31
N ALA A 137 -15.71 -4.16 9.02
CA ALA A 137 -15.20 -5.14 8.05
C ALA A 137 -15.56 -6.57 8.45
N SER A 138 -15.52 -6.90 9.74
CA SER A 138 -15.91 -8.22 10.25
C SER A 138 -17.39 -8.54 10.02
N LEU A 139 -18.28 -7.53 10.01
CA LEU A 139 -19.72 -7.74 9.80
C LEU A 139 -20.00 -8.12 8.33
N VAL A 140 -19.32 -7.48 7.39
CA VAL A 140 -19.54 -7.68 5.95
C VAL A 140 -18.63 -8.76 5.36
N HIS A 141 -17.65 -9.25 6.11
CA HIS A 141 -16.62 -10.18 5.63
C HIS A 141 -17.19 -11.40 4.92
N ASN A 142 -18.11 -12.13 5.55
CA ASN A 142 -18.67 -13.36 4.98
C ASN A 142 -19.46 -13.08 3.69
N TYR A 143 -20.24 -12.00 3.67
CA TYR A 143 -21.02 -11.62 2.51
C TYR A 143 -20.10 -11.26 1.32
N LEU A 144 -19.13 -10.37 1.56
CA LEU A 144 -18.23 -9.86 0.53
C LEU A 144 -17.22 -10.90 0.01
N MET A 145 -16.75 -11.80 0.89
CA MET A 145 -15.69 -12.76 0.54
C MET A 145 -16.22 -14.13 0.13
N VAL A 146 -17.32 -14.62 0.72
CA VAL A 146 -17.80 -15.99 0.49
C VAL A 146 -19.03 -16.00 -0.41
N GLU A 147 -20.03 -15.17 -0.13
CA GLU A 147 -21.30 -15.17 -0.88
C GLU A 147 -21.17 -14.49 -2.24
N GLU A 148 -20.39 -13.41 -2.31
CA GLU A 148 -20.15 -12.66 -3.54
C GLU A 148 -18.89 -13.10 -4.30
N HIS A 149 -18.23 -14.19 -3.87
CA HIS A 149 -17.11 -14.79 -4.60
C HIS A 149 -17.55 -15.16 -6.02
N GLY A 150 -16.77 -14.71 -7.01
CA GLY A 150 -17.04 -14.91 -8.43
C GLY A 150 -18.11 -14.02 -9.06
N LYS A 151 -18.74 -13.12 -8.29
CA LYS A 151 -19.56 -12.03 -8.83
C LYS A 151 -18.88 -10.68 -8.66
N LEU A 152 -18.34 -10.43 -7.47
CA LEU A 152 -17.64 -9.19 -7.13
C LEU A 152 -16.14 -9.36 -7.41
N MET A 153 -15.62 -8.50 -8.28
CA MET A 153 -14.22 -8.55 -8.70
C MET A 153 -13.37 -7.60 -7.84
N TYR A 154 -12.25 -8.09 -7.32
CA TYR A 154 -11.29 -7.33 -6.52
C TYR A 154 -9.98 -7.13 -7.30
N PRO A 155 -9.90 -6.20 -8.26
CA PRO A 155 -8.77 -6.05 -9.18
C PRO A 155 -7.42 -5.90 -8.47
N GLU A 156 -7.37 -5.06 -7.44
CA GLU A 156 -6.15 -4.84 -6.67
C GLU A 156 -5.73 -6.10 -5.88
N SER A 157 -6.68 -6.73 -5.17
CA SER A 157 -6.39 -7.96 -4.41
C SER A 157 -5.96 -9.11 -5.33
N MET A 158 -6.52 -9.19 -6.53
CA MET A 158 -6.09 -10.15 -7.56
C MET A 158 -4.65 -9.87 -7.99
N ALA A 159 -4.30 -8.62 -8.31
CA ALA A 159 -2.92 -8.26 -8.64
C ALA A 159 -1.94 -8.59 -7.50
N ILE A 160 -2.32 -8.28 -6.26
CA ILE A 160 -1.52 -8.62 -5.07
C ILE A 160 -1.33 -10.13 -4.96
N SER A 161 -2.39 -10.92 -5.12
CA SER A 161 -2.30 -12.38 -5.03
C SER A 161 -1.38 -12.97 -6.10
N GLU A 162 -1.45 -12.49 -7.34
CA GLU A 162 -0.58 -12.92 -8.42
C GLU A 162 0.87 -12.50 -8.17
N THR A 163 1.11 -11.30 -7.64
CA THR A 163 2.47 -10.86 -7.24
C THR A 163 3.03 -11.69 -6.10
N LEU A 164 2.19 -12.11 -5.14
CA LEU A 164 2.61 -12.92 -4.01
C LEU A 164 3.04 -14.33 -4.48
N VAL A 165 2.28 -14.94 -5.39
CA VAL A 165 2.63 -16.24 -5.99
C VAL A 165 3.83 -16.12 -6.94
N ALA A 166 3.91 -15.05 -7.74
CA ALA A 166 5.06 -14.79 -8.61
C ALA A 166 6.36 -14.59 -7.78
N SER A 167 6.25 -13.93 -6.63
CA SER A 167 7.38 -13.73 -5.71
C SER A 167 7.83 -15.02 -4.98
N GLU A 168 7.13 -16.15 -5.14
CA GLU A 168 7.54 -17.44 -4.58
C GLU A 168 8.61 -18.19 -5.37
N GLY A 169 9.13 -17.60 -6.45
CA GLY A 169 10.29 -18.15 -7.16
C GLY A 169 10.98 -17.20 -8.13
N ALA A 170 10.47 -15.98 -8.32
CA ALA A 170 11.01 -15.03 -9.28
C ALA A 170 12.01 -14.04 -8.63
N GLU A 171 13.30 -14.22 -8.91
CA GLU A 171 14.32 -13.18 -8.72
C GLU A 171 14.00 -11.92 -9.55
N ASP A 172 13.30 -12.10 -10.67
CA ASP A 172 12.93 -11.05 -11.61
C ASP A 172 12.00 -9.98 -11.00
N SER A 173 11.01 -10.35 -10.17
CA SER A 173 10.09 -9.38 -9.57
C SER A 173 10.82 -8.38 -8.66
N MET A 174 11.77 -8.86 -7.87
CA MET A 174 12.61 -8.01 -7.02
C MET A 174 13.55 -7.13 -7.87
N LYS A 175 14.10 -7.70 -8.95
CA LYS A 175 15.00 -6.99 -9.87
C LYS A 175 14.30 -5.83 -10.57
N TYR A 176 13.14 -6.06 -11.16
CA TYR A 176 12.38 -4.99 -11.84
C TYR A 176 11.92 -3.91 -10.88
N MET A 177 11.45 -4.28 -9.69
CA MET A 177 11.10 -3.31 -8.64
C MET A 177 12.33 -2.50 -8.19
N GLY A 178 13.48 -3.15 -8.01
CA GLY A 178 14.74 -2.48 -7.67
C GLY A 178 15.20 -1.49 -8.74
N ILE A 179 15.08 -1.87 -10.02
CA ILE A 179 15.36 -0.95 -11.15
C ILE A 179 14.41 0.24 -11.11
N GLY A 180 13.10 0.01 -10.90
CA GLY A 180 12.10 1.06 -10.79
C GLY A 180 12.40 2.04 -9.64
N PHE A 181 12.72 1.54 -8.44
CA PHE A 181 13.13 2.37 -7.31
C PHE A 181 14.42 3.15 -7.61
N GLY A 182 15.40 2.53 -8.26
CA GLY A 182 16.64 3.19 -8.64
C GLY A 182 16.42 4.34 -9.61
N ILE A 183 15.68 4.11 -10.70
CA ILE A 183 15.34 5.13 -11.69
C ILE A 183 14.50 6.25 -11.05
N GLY A 184 13.45 5.90 -10.29
CA GLY A 184 12.62 6.87 -9.60
C GLY A 184 13.39 7.70 -8.57
N GLY A 185 14.33 7.09 -7.84
CA GLY A 185 15.22 7.75 -6.91
C GLY A 185 16.16 8.74 -7.61
N ILE A 186 16.77 8.33 -8.73
CA ILE A 186 17.65 9.21 -9.53
C ILE A 186 16.86 10.41 -10.08
N ILE A 187 15.69 10.17 -10.68
CA ILE A 187 14.85 11.25 -11.21
C ILE A 187 14.44 12.20 -10.06
N THR A 188 14.06 11.66 -8.90
CA THR A 188 13.70 12.46 -7.73
C THR A 188 14.89 13.28 -7.25
N ILE A 189 16.09 12.73 -7.18
CA ILE A 189 17.29 13.46 -6.75
C ILE A 189 17.60 14.62 -7.71
N ILE A 190 17.51 14.40 -9.02
CA ILE A 190 17.79 15.42 -10.05
C ILE A 190 16.75 16.55 -10.03
N THR A 191 15.47 16.19 -9.91
CA THR A 191 14.34 17.13 -9.97
C THR A 191 14.00 17.76 -8.63
N SER A 192 14.41 17.17 -7.52
CA SER A 192 14.18 17.71 -6.20
C SER A 192 15.00 18.97 -5.97
N SER A 193 14.44 19.87 -5.15
CA SER A 193 15.12 21.07 -4.68
C SER A 193 16.41 20.77 -3.88
N PHE A 194 16.70 19.51 -3.57
CA PHE A 194 17.90 19.10 -2.85
C PHE A 194 19.19 19.36 -3.65
N LEU A 195 19.22 18.99 -4.94
CA LEU A 195 20.34 19.34 -5.82
C LEU A 195 20.08 20.58 -6.67
N ASN A 196 18.81 20.99 -6.80
CA ASN A 196 18.36 22.17 -7.57
C ASN A 196 18.94 22.21 -9.00
N VAL A 197 19.19 21.05 -9.61
CA VAL A 197 19.81 20.92 -10.95
C VAL A 197 18.81 21.27 -12.04
N THR A 198 17.51 21.05 -11.78
CA THR A 198 16.45 21.32 -12.75
C THR A 198 15.26 21.92 -12.03
N ASN A 199 14.75 23.04 -12.55
CA ASN A 199 13.51 23.64 -12.03
C ASN A 199 12.32 22.78 -12.50
N ASN A 200 11.55 22.27 -11.55
CA ASN A 200 10.37 21.45 -11.78
C ASN A 200 9.06 22.24 -11.62
N VAL A 201 9.13 23.54 -11.32
CA VAL A 201 7.97 24.42 -11.12
C VAL A 201 7.99 25.59 -12.08
N ILE A 202 6.89 25.77 -12.81
CA ILE A 202 6.65 26.95 -13.64
C ILE A 202 5.67 27.84 -12.90
N SER A 203 6.12 29.01 -12.47
CA SER A 203 5.30 29.97 -11.71
C SER A 203 4.93 31.18 -12.57
N TYR A 204 3.64 31.45 -12.68
CA TYR A 204 3.08 32.68 -13.24
C TYR A 204 2.61 33.57 -12.10
N VAL A 205 3.15 34.78 -12.01
CA VAL A 205 2.84 35.73 -10.93
C VAL A 205 2.41 37.07 -11.53
N ASN A 206 1.37 37.68 -10.96
CA ASN A 206 1.01 39.06 -11.24
C ASN A 206 0.91 39.83 -9.93
N GLU A 207 1.60 40.97 -9.85
CA GLU A 207 1.62 41.83 -8.65
C GLU A 207 1.00 43.22 -8.87
N SER A 208 0.61 43.60 -10.09
CA SER A 208 0.27 45.00 -10.41
C SER A 208 -1.14 45.44 -10.01
N PHE A 209 -2.16 44.57 -10.13
CA PHE A 209 -3.57 44.97 -9.89
C PHE A 209 -4.32 43.98 -8.98
N TYR A 210 -4.13 42.68 -9.21
CA TYR A 210 -4.63 41.62 -8.35
C TYR A 210 -3.51 40.63 -8.12
N LYS A 211 -3.13 40.40 -6.86
CA LYS A 211 -2.05 39.48 -6.50
C LYS A 211 -2.51 38.06 -6.71
N TRP A 212 -1.97 37.40 -7.72
CA TRP A 212 -2.20 35.98 -7.96
C TRP A 212 -0.90 35.27 -8.35
N LYS A 213 -0.82 34.00 -7.97
CA LYS A 213 0.29 33.09 -8.26
C LYS A 213 -0.31 31.77 -8.72
N LEU A 214 0.09 31.32 -9.91
CA LEU A 214 -0.26 30.02 -10.46
C LEU A 214 1.03 29.24 -10.64
N GLU A 215 1.12 28.06 -10.04
CA GLU A 215 2.29 27.20 -10.14
C GLU A 215 1.90 25.88 -10.78
N VAL A 216 2.65 25.48 -11.80
CA VAL A 216 2.55 24.16 -12.43
C VAL A 216 3.80 23.39 -12.07
N GLU A 217 3.64 22.34 -11.28
CA GLU A 217 4.74 21.44 -10.89
C GLU A 217 4.69 20.15 -11.72
N VAL A 218 5.83 19.78 -12.31
CA VAL A 218 6.03 18.46 -12.89
C VAL A 218 6.67 17.57 -11.82
N SER A 219 5.87 16.71 -11.21
CA SER A 219 6.33 15.82 -10.14
C SER A 219 6.57 14.40 -10.65
N PRO A 220 7.80 13.85 -10.58
CA PRO A 220 8.08 12.45 -10.91
C PRO A 220 7.27 11.46 -10.06
N LEU A 221 6.86 11.89 -8.86
CA LEU A 221 5.98 11.13 -7.98
C LEU A 221 4.66 10.77 -8.68
N LEU A 222 4.09 11.70 -9.46
CA LEU A 222 2.83 11.50 -10.17
C LEU A 222 2.96 10.48 -11.32
N LEU A 223 4.16 10.34 -11.91
CA LEU A 223 4.42 9.27 -12.89
C LEU A 223 4.44 7.88 -12.23
N GLY A 224 4.88 7.78 -10.98
CA GLY A 224 4.94 6.53 -10.23
C GLY A 224 3.62 6.12 -9.56
N ILE A 225 2.78 7.09 -9.22
CA ILE A 225 1.45 6.86 -8.64
C ILE A 225 0.39 6.57 -9.72
N GLY A 226 0.63 6.99 -10.97
CA GLY A 226 -0.33 6.92 -12.07
C GLY A 226 -0.50 5.53 -12.71
N PHE A 227 -1.78 5.17 -12.91
CA PHE A 227 -2.33 3.95 -13.53
C PHE A 227 -2.24 2.66 -12.69
N ILE A 228 -3.23 2.49 -11.80
CA ILE A 228 -3.83 1.19 -11.46
C ILE A 228 -5.15 1.08 -12.23
#